data_AF-A0A9N9PDB4-F1
#
_entry.id   AF-A0A9N9PDB4-F1
#
_cell.length_a   1.000
_cell.length_b   1.000
_cell.length_c   1.000
_cell.angle_alpha   90.00
_cell.angle_beta   90.00
_cell.angle_gamma   90.00
#
_symmetry.space_group_name_H-M   'P 1'
#
loop_
_entity.id
_entity.type
_entity.pdbx_description
1 polymer ?
#
loop_
_entity_poly.entity_id
_entity_poly.type
_entity_poly.pdbx_seq_one_letter_code
_entity_poly.pdbx_strand_id
1 'polypeptide(L)'
;VDLTKIAEIKAFINRCRKLIKFFTKSSQKLALLRQGLTNMKIKSEGLETWCPTRWGSLYNTTNSILVERPVFDWMLLKHPGSFTDIEIFNLLHDDSFFITCRQVRSIWKPIKICINALESGSASLADCFIYMIKLAIAIYHIPDSISFKP
;
A
#
# COMPACT_ATOMS: atom_id res chain seq x y z
N VAL A 1 6.53 -9.70 -16.98
CA VAL A 1 5.07 -9.47 -17.02
C VAL A 1 4.80 -8.04 -16.61
N ASP A 2 4.13 -7.25 -17.44
CA ASP A 2 3.74 -5.88 -17.09
C ASP A 2 2.44 -5.93 -16.28
N LEU A 3 2.54 -5.70 -14.97
CA LEU A 3 1.42 -5.75 -14.04
C LEU A 3 0.30 -4.77 -14.40
N THR A 4 0.62 -3.71 -15.15
CA THR A 4 -0.36 -2.70 -15.56
C THR A 4 -1.29 -3.17 -16.68
N LYS A 5 -0.95 -4.29 -17.33
CA LYS A 5 -1.79 -4.94 -18.35
C LYS A 5 -2.91 -5.78 -17.74
N ILE A 6 -2.82 -6.10 -16.44
CA ILE A 6 -3.87 -6.79 -15.70
C ILE A 6 -4.87 -5.74 -15.23
N ALA A 7 -6.12 -5.83 -15.70
CA ALA A 7 -7.13 -4.78 -15.54
C ALA A 7 -7.44 -4.50 -14.06
N GLU A 8 -7.45 -5.55 -13.25
CA GLU A 8 -7.80 -5.53 -11.83
C GLU A 8 -6.68 -4.90 -11.01
N ILE A 9 -5.42 -5.18 -11.36
CA ILE A 9 -4.25 -4.52 -10.76
C ILE A 9 -4.26 -3.03 -11.13
N LYS A 10 -4.55 -2.69 -12.39
CA LYS A 10 -4.65 -1.29 -12.83
C LYS A 10 -5.75 -0.55 -12.08
N ALA A 11 -6.92 -1.16 -11.90
CA ALA A 11 -8.03 -0.60 -11.12
C ALA A 11 -7.65 -0.40 -9.64
N PHE A 12 -6.99 -1.37 -9.03
CA PHE A 12 -6.49 -1.27 -7.66
C PHE A 12 -5.47 -0.13 -7.50
N ILE A 13 -4.46 -0.06 -8.37
CA ILE A 13 -3.46 1.02 -8.35
C ILE A 13 -4.15 2.38 -8.50
N ASN A 14 -5.16 2.49 -9.38
CA ASN A 14 -5.89 3.74 -9.55
C ASN A 14 -6.62 4.17 -8.27
N ARG A 15 -7.25 3.23 -7.54
CA ARG A 15 -7.86 3.50 -6.23
C ARG A 15 -6.83 4.02 -5.22
N CYS A 16 -5.66 3.38 -5.12
CA CYS A 16 -4.56 3.86 -4.28
C CYS A 16 -4.13 5.29 -4.66
N ARG A 17 -3.96 5.57 -5.96
CA ARG A 17 -3.58 6.92 -6.42
C ARG A 17 -4.63 7.98 -6.10
N LYS A 18 -5.93 7.66 -6.24
CA LYS A 18 -7.01 8.58 -5.87
C LYS A 18 -6.94 8.95 -4.39
N LEU A 19 -6.80 7.95 -3.52
CA LEU A 19 -6.65 8.15 -2.08
C LEU A 19 -5.44 9.03 -1.75
N ILE A 20 -4.27 8.70 -2.30
CA ILE A 20 -3.05 9.46 -2.03
C ILE A 20 -3.17 10.90 -2.53
N LYS A 21 -3.70 11.09 -3.73
CA LYS A 21 -3.92 12.43 -4.32
C LYS A 21 -4.87 13.27 -3.48
N PHE A 22 -5.90 12.68 -2.88
CA PHE A 22 -6.82 13.38 -2.00
C PHE A 22 -6.10 14.06 -0.82
N PHE A 23 -5.19 13.34 -0.16
CA PHE A 23 -4.44 13.89 0.98
C PHE A 23 -3.29 14.82 0.56
N THR A 24 -2.60 14.49 -0.54
CA THR A 24 -1.38 15.21 -0.94
C THR A 24 -1.63 16.47 -1.78
N LYS A 25 -2.76 16.57 -2.48
CA LYS A 25 -3.08 17.74 -3.32
C LYS A 25 -3.44 18.99 -2.51
N SER A 26 -4.01 18.83 -1.31
CA SER A 26 -4.40 19.93 -0.43
C SER A 26 -3.39 20.10 0.69
N SER A 27 -2.80 21.30 0.79
CA SER A 27 -1.87 21.63 1.88
C SER A 27 -2.50 21.43 3.26
N GLN A 28 -3.77 21.80 3.41
CA GLN A 28 -4.52 21.62 4.66
C GLN A 28 -4.70 20.15 5.03
N LYS A 29 -5.11 19.29 4.09
CA LYS A 29 -5.30 17.85 4.36
C LYS A 29 -3.97 17.16 4.66
N LEU A 30 -2.91 17.52 3.94
CA LEU A 30 -1.57 17.01 4.20
C LEU A 30 -1.05 17.44 5.58
N ALA A 31 -1.31 18.69 5.99
CA ALA A 31 -0.96 19.18 7.31
C ALA A 31 -1.71 18.42 8.41
N LEU A 32 -3.02 18.21 8.25
CA LEU A 32 -3.82 17.41 9.18
C LEU A 32 -3.33 15.96 9.28
N LEU A 33 -2.98 15.34 8.15
CA LEU A 33 -2.41 13.99 8.12
C LEU A 33 -1.10 13.93 8.91
N ARG A 34 -0.17 14.88 8.68
CA ARG A 34 1.11 14.97 9.41
C ARG A 34 0.92 15.25 10.90
N GLN A 35 -0.08 16.05 11.26
CA GLN A 35 -0.45 16.30 12.64
C GLN A 35 -0.94 15.01 13.30
N GLY A 36 -1.83 14.26 12.64
CA GLY A 36 -2.32 12.98 13.14
C GLY A 36 -1.21 11.94 13.31
N LEU A 37 -0.28 11.84 12.35
CA LEU A 37 0.90 10.96 12.45
C LEU A 37 1.77 11.31 13.68
N THR A 38 2.02 12.60 13.89
CA THR A 38 2.78 13.10 15.06
C THR A 38 2.04 12.77 16.37
N ASN A 39 0.75 13.09 16.44
CA ASN A 39 -0.07 12.89 17.65
C ASN A 39 -0.15 11.41 18.04
N MET A 40 -0.26 10.52 17.05
CA MET A 40 -0.33 9.07 17.27
C MET A 40 1.03 8.39 17.37
N LYS A 41 2.14 9.15 17.22
CA LYS A 41 3.52 8.63 17.21
C LYS A 41 3.73 7.53 16.16
N ILE A 42 3.06 7.64 15.01
CA ILE A 42 3.20 6.70 13.91
C ILE A 42 4.42 7.09 13.07
N LYS A 43 5.40 6.20 12.99
CA LYS A 43 6.55 6.36 12.10
C LYS A 43 6.13 6.03 10.67
N SER A 44 5.76 7.06 9.91
CA SER A 44 5.52 6.99 8.48
C SER A 44 6.56 7.77 7.70
N GLU A 45 6.93 7.28 6.53
CA GLU A 45 7.72 8.01 5.52
C GLU A 45 6.84 8.91 4.64
N GLY A 46 5.53 8.91 4.91
CA GLY A 46 4.51 9.60 4.11
C GLY A 46 3.84 8.68 3.10
N LEU A 47 2.73 9.14 2.53
CA LEU A 47 2.05 8.47 1.43
C LEU A 47 2.92 8.40 0.18
N GLU A 48 3.16 7.20 -0.31
CA GLU A 48 3.98 6.95 -1.49
C GLU A 48 3.11 6.55 -2.68
N THR A 49 3.24 7.27 -3.81
CA THR A 49 2.49 6.95 -5.03
C THR A 49 3.20 5.87 -5.84
N TRP A 50 2.42 4.96 -6.43
CA TRP A 50 2.95 3.92 -7.30
C TRP A 50 3.71 4.49 -8.52
N CYS A 51 4.86 3.90 -8.80
CA CYS A 51 5.75 4.21 -9.90
C CYS A 51 6.12 2.90 -10.65
N PRO A 52 5.82 2.77 -11.95
CA PRO A 52 6.02 1.53 -12.70
C PRO A 52 7.49 1.12 -12.83
N THR A 53 8.38 2.09 -12.90
CA THR A 53 9.82 1.88 -13.11
C THR A 53 10.56 1.51 -11.83
N ARG A 54 9.87 1.50 -10.67
CA ARG A 54 10.44 1.18 -9.36
C ARG A 54 9.81 -0.10 -8.81
N TRP A 55 10.56 -1.20 -8.82
CA TRP A 55 10.10 -2.54 -8.44
C TRP A 55 9.44 -2.62 -7.05
N GLY A 56 9.96 -1.90 -6.05
CA GLY A 56 9.40 -1.85 -4.69
C GLY A 56 8.19 -0.92 -4.52
N SER A 57 7.79 -0.19 -5.56
CA SER A 57 6.83 0.92 -5.40
C SER A 57 5.42 0.46 -5.04
N LEU A 58 4.98 -0.72 -5.52
CA LEU A 58 3.67 -1.25 -5.14
C LEU A 58 3.62 -1.67 -3.66
N TYR A 59 4.71 -2.24 -3.14
CA TYR A 59 4.87 -2.46 -1.70
C TYR A 59 4.80 -1.13 -0.94
N ASN A 60 5.58 -0.13 -1.36
CA ASN A 60 5.63 1.17 -0.69
C ASN A 60 4.26 1.86 -0.63
N THR A 61 3.55 1.86 -1.75
CA THR A 61 2.21 2.44 -1.88
C THR A 61 1.24 1.80 -0.90
N THR A 62 1.17 0.47 -0.88
CA THR A 62 0.24 -0.25 0.00
C THR A 62 0.68 -0.20 1.46
N ASN A 63 1.98 -0.23 1.73
CA ASN A 63 2.54 -0.12 3.07
C ASN A 63 2.25 1.26 3.69
N SER A 64 2.49 2.36 2.96
CA SER A 64 2.20 3.71 3.46
C SER A 64 0.70 3.90 3.74
N ILE A 65 -0.19 3.47 2.83
CA ILE A 65 -1.64 3.51 3.06
C ILE A 65 -2.04 2.74 4.34
N LEU A 66 -1.46 1.56 4.57
CA LEU A 66 -1.78 0.75 5.74
C LEU A 66 -1.21 1.33 7.04
N VAL A 67 0.00 1.87 7.01
CA VAL A 67 0.64 2.51 8.17
C VAL A 67 -0.15 3.75 8.59
N GLU A 68 -0.67 4.51 7.63
CA GLU A 68 -1.39 5.75 7.89
C GLU A 68 -2.91 5.56 8.09
N ARG A 69 -3.46 4.35 7.91
CA ARG A 69 -4.89 4.05 8.12
C ARG A 69 -5.46 4.58 9.44
N PRO A 70 -4.81 4.38 10.61
CA PRO A 70 -5.34 4.90 11.87
C PRO A 70 -5.53 6.42 11.86
N VAL A 71 -4.69 7.15 11.11
CA VAL A 71 -4.81 8.60 10.96
C VAL A 71 -5.98 8.96 10.07
N PHE A 72 -6.25 8.19 9.00
CA PHE A 72 -7.45 8.40 8.18
C PHE A 72 -8.72 8.24 9.02
N ASP A 73 -8.78 7.19 9.84
CA ASP A 73 -9.93 6.91 10.72
C ASP A 73 -10.13 8.06 11.74
N TRP A 74 -9.04 8.58 12.31
CA TRP A 74 -9.10 9.75 13.19
C TRP A 74 -9.52 11.03 12.48
N MET A 75 -9.04 11.27 11.26
CA MET A 75 -9.45 12.43 10.47
C MET A 75 -10.94 12.36 10.11
N LEU A 76 -11.47 11.19 9.77
CA LEU A 76 -12.90 10.98 9.55
C LEU A 76 -13.72 11.33 10.78
N LEU A 77 -13.25 10.93 11.97
CA LEU A 77 -13.93 11.18 13.24
C LEU A 77 -13.85 12.65 13.69
N LYS A 78 -12.68 13.29 13.57
CA LYS A 78 -12.42 14.62 14.14
C LYS A 78 -12.57 15.77 13.16
N HIS A 79 -12.47 15.49 11.87
CA HIS A 79 -12.53 16.49 10.80
C HIS A 79 -13.43 16.02 9.65
N PRO A 80 -14.70 15.62 9.90
CA PRO A 80 -15.58 15.05 8.89
C PRO A 80 -15.79 15.98 7.69
N GLY A 81 -15.82 17.30 7.91
CA GLY A 81 -15.93 18.30 6.83
C GLY A 81 -14.75 18.32 5.84
N SER A 82 -13.63 17.64 6.13
CA SER A 82 -12.51 17.50 5.20
C SER A 82 -12.78 16.46 4.10
N PHE A 83 -13.81 15.61 4.27
CA PHE A 83 -14.15 14.48 3.39
C PHE A 83 -15.45 14.73 2.65
N THR A 84 -15.46 15.75 1.78
CA THR A 84 -16.59 16.04 0.89
C THR A 84 -16.65 15.12 -0.34
N ASP A 85 -15.59 14.37 -0.61
CA ASP A 85 -15.50 13.45 -1.73
C ASP A 85 -16.06 12.08 -1.33
N ILE A 86 -17.26 11.75 -1.83
CA ILE A 86 -17.97 10.52 -1.49
C ILE A 86 -17.23 9.26 -1.98
N GLU A 87 -16.46 9.36 -3.06
CA GLU A 87 -15.68 8.23 -3.57
C GLU A 87 -14.56 7.90 -2.59
N ILE A 88 -13.85 8.91 -2.09
CA ILE A 88 -12.81 8.74 -1.07
C ILE A 88 -13.39 8.27 0.25
N PHE A 89 -14.54 8.82 0.67
CA PHE A 89 -15.23 8.38 1.87
C PHE A 89 -15.58 6.89 1.81
N ASN A 90 -16.18 6.44 0.71
CA ASN A 90 -16.51 5.02 0.50
C ASN A 90 -15.25 4.15 0.45
N LEU A 91 -14.18 4.62 -0.21
CA LEU A 91 -12.91 3.88 -0.30
C LEU A 91 -12.25 3.69 1.08
N LEU A 92 -12.36 4.67 1.98
CA LEU A 92 -11.86 4.56 3.36
C LEU A 92 -12.67 3.60 4.23
N HIS A 93 -13.92 3.30 3.86
CA HIS A 93 -14.76 2.30 4.52
C HIS A 93 -14.75 0.94 3.80
N ASP A 94 -14.07 0.83 2.65
CA ASP A 94 -13.98 -0.41 1.88
C ASP A 94 -12.95 -1.36 2.50
N ASP A 95 -13.41 -2.29 3.34
CA ASP A 95 -12.54 -3.30 3.93
C ASP A 95 -11.87 -4.19 2.87
N SER A 96 -12.53 -4.43 1.73
CA SER A 96 -11.93 -5.22 0.64
C SER A 96 -10.72 -4.53 0.04
N PHE A 97 -10.75 -3.19 -0.06
CA PHE A 97 -9.61 -2.39 -0.50
C PHE A 97 -8.42 -2.55 0.46
N PHE A 98 -8.65 -2.45 1.78
CA PHE A 98 -7.57 -2.62 2.76
C PHE A 98 -7.08 -4.06 2.90
N ILE A 99 -7.95 -5.06 2.73
CA ILE A 99 -7.55 -6.47 2.62
C ILE A 99 -6.62 -6.64 1.42
N THR A 100 -6.99 -6.08 0.26
CA THR A 100 -6.16 -6.11 -0.94
C THR A 100 -4.80 -5.43 -0.70
N CYS A 101 -4.77 -4.26 -0.05
CA CYS A 101 -3.53 -3.60 0.36
C CYS A 101 -2.66 -4.51 1.24
N ARG A 102 -3.25 -5.22 2.21
CA ARG A 102 -2.51 -6.14 3.09
C ARG A 102 -1.94 -7.33 2.34
N GLN A 103 -2.72 -7.93 1.44
CA GLN A 103 -2.27 -9.05 0.61
C GLN A 103 -1.11 -8.62 -0.29
N VAL A 104 -1.27 -7.53 -1.03
CA VAL A 104 -0.21 -6.97 -1.88
C VAL A 104 1.04 -6.68 -1.05
N ARG A 105 0.92 -5.98 0.09
CA ARG A 105 2.05 -5.74 0.98
C ARG A 105 2.72 -7.05 1.41
N SER A 106 1.95 -8.08 1.76
CA SER A 106 2.46 -9.38 2.21
C SER A 106 3.23 -10.11 1.10
N ILE A 107 2.65 -10.21 -0.09
CA ILE A 107 3.25 -10.88 -1.26
C ILE A 107 4.54 -10.17 -1.69
N TRP A 108 4.54 -8.84 -1.69
CA TRP A 108 5.69 -8.06 -2.18
C TRP A 108 6.80 -7.90 -1.14
N LYS A 109 6.54 -8.14 0.16
CA LYS A 109 7.53 -7.95 1.23
C LYS A 109 8.79 -8.80 1.03
N PRO A 110 8.71 -10.13 0.78
CA PRO A 110 9.90 -10.96 0.56
C PRO A 110 10.74 -10.49 -0.63
N ILE A 111 10.08 -10.13 -1.74
CA ILE A 111 10.76 -9.62 -2.95
C ILE A 111 11.48 -8.31 -2.63
N LYS A 112 10.82 -7.36 -1.97
CA LYS A 112 11.43 -6.08 -1.60
C LYS A 112 12.68 -6.28 -0.73
N ILE A 113 12.58 -7.12 0.30
CA ILE A 113 13.73 -7.38 1.19
C ILE A 113 14.88 -8.04 0.42
N CYS A 114 14.57 -9.02 -0.44
CA CYS A 114 15.57 -9.69 -1.27
C CYS A 114 16.30 -8.71 -2.20
N ILE A 115 15.56 -7.85 -2.90
CA ILE A 115 16.12 -6.85 -3.82
C ILE A 115 17.00 -5.86 -3.05
N ASN A 116 16.52 -5.31 -1.93
CA ASN A 116 17.32 -4.39 -1.12
C ASN A 116 18.62 -5.05 -0.62
N ALA A 117 18.55 -6.32 -0.21
CA ALA A 117 19.72 -7.06 0.24
C ALA A 117 20.72 -7.30 -0.92
N LEU A 118 20.24 -7.65 -2.11
CA LEU A 118 21.04 -7.75 -3.34
C LEU A 118 21.69 -6.41 -3.71
N GLU A 119 20.92 -5.33 -3.74
CA GLU A 119 21.41 -3.98 -4.08
C GLU A 119 22.46 -3.48 -3.09
N SER A 120 22.36 -3.88 -1.82
CA SER A 120 23.36 -3.56 -0.79
C SER A 120 24.59 -4.49 -0.78
N GLY A 121 24.62 -5.53 -1.63
CA GLY A 121 25.70 -6.53 -1.64
C GLY A 121 25.72 -7.44 -0.41
N SER A 122 24.62 -7.51 0.35
CA SER A 122 24.53 -8.28 1.61
C SER A 122 23.83 -9.63 1.47
N ALA A 123 23.36 -9.98 0.27
CA ALA A 123 22.69 -11.25 -0.02
C ALA A 123 23.54 -12.18 -0.88
N SER A 124 23.55 -13.46 -0.52
CA SER A 124 24.02 -14.56 -1.36
C SER A 124 22.89 -15.10 -2.25
N LEU A 125 23.25 -16.00 -3.18
CA LEU A 125 22.26 -16.74 -3.97
C LEU A 125 21.34 -17.61 -3.08
N ALA A 126 21.87 -18.17 -1.98
CA ALA A 126 21.09 -18.95 -1.03
C ALA A 126 20.04 -18.09 -0.31
N ASP A 127 20.40 -16.86 0.06
CA ASP A 127 19.45 -15.90 0.65
C ASP A 127 18.31 -15.58 -0.33
N CYS A 128 18.65 -15.38 -1.61
CA CYS A 128 17.66 -15.16 -2.66
C CYS A 128 16.69 -16.35 -2.79
N PHE A 129 17.20 -17.58 -2.73
CA PHE A 129 16.38 -18.78 -2.74
C PHE A 129 15.42 -18.85 -1.55
N ILE A 130 15.87 -18.49 -0.35
CA ILE A 130 15.01 -18.41 0.84
C ILE A 130 13.90 -17.38 0.64
N TYR A 131 14.19 -16.22 0.05
CA TYR A 131 13.16 -15.21 -0.23
C TYR A 131 12.16 -15.65 -1.31
N MET A 132 12.59 -16.45 -2.29
CA MET A 132 11.67 -17.08 -3.25
C MET A 132 10.73 -18.08 -2.56
N ILE A 133 11.22 -18.88 -1.60
CA ILE A 133 10.35 -19.75 -0.80
C ILE A 133 9.35 -18.92 0.01
N LYS A 134 9.80 -17.84 0.67
CA LYS A 134 8.91 -16.93 1.43
C LYS A 134 7.85 -16.29 0.54
N LEU A 135 8.20 -15.93 -0.70
CA LEU A 135 7.25 -15.44 -1.70
C LEU A 135 6.20 -16.51 -2.04
N ALA A 136 6.63 -17.74 -2.33
CA ALA A 136 5.73 -18.85 -2.65
C ALA A 136 4.75 -19.12 -1.49
N ILE A 137 5.24 -19.11 -0.25
CA ILE A 137 4.41 -19.22 0.95
C ILE A 137 3.41 -18.06 1.05
N ALA A 138 3.84 -16.82 0.81
CA ALA A 138 2.95 -15.66 0.86
C ALA A 138 1.84 -15.72 -0.21
N ILE A 139 2.13 -16.27 -1.39
CA ILE A 139 1.14 -16.52 -2.45
C ILE A 139 0.17 -17.63 -2.05
N TYR A 140 0.67 -18.73 -1.48
CA TYR A 140 -0.15 -19.85 -1.03
C TYR A 140 -1.17 -19.46 0.04
N HIS A 141 -0.84 -18.50 0.90
CA HIS A 141 -1.72 -18.02 1.97
C HIS A 141 -2.70 -16.92 1.54
N ILE A 142 -2.79 -16.60 0.23
CA ILE A 142 -3.83 -15.69 -0.25
C ILE A 142 -5.17 -16.43 -0.11
N PRO A 143 -6.15 -15.92 0.67
CA PRO A 143 -7.43 -16.59 0.86
C PRO A 143 -8.19 -16.71 -0.47
N ASP A 144 -8.79 -17.88 -0.71
CA ASP A 144 -9.56 -18.24 -1.92
C ASP A 144 -10.76 -17.32 -2.20
N SER A 145 -11.19 -16.52 -1.22
CA SER A 145 -12.32 -15.59 -1.34
C SER A 145 -12.09 -14.44 -2.33
N ILE A 146 -10.89 -14.34 -2.91
CA ILE A 146 -10.56 -13.43 -4.01
C ILE A 146 -9.84 -14.23 -5.10
N SER A 147 -10.41 -15.37 -5.52
CA SER A 147 -10.01 -15.94 -6.80
C SER A 147 -10.42 -14.94 -7.89
N PHE A 148 -9.46 -14.23 -8.48
CA PHE A 148 -9.60 -13.83 -9.87
C PHE A 148 -9.63 -15.13 -10.68
N LYS A 149 -10.83 -15.73 -10.75
CA LYS A 149 -11.05 -16.88 -11.62
C LYS A 149 -10.83 -16.38 -13.06
N PRO A 150 -10.03 -17.11 -13.85
CA PRO A 150 -9.79 -16.77 -15.24
C PRO A 150 -11.09 -16.73 -16.05
#